data_AF-A0AAV3M4V8-F1
#
_entry.id   AF-A0AAV3M4V8-F1
#
_cell.length_a   1.000
_cell.length_b   1.000
_cell.length_c   1.000
_cell.angle_alpha   90.00
_cell.angle_beta   90.00
_cell.angle_gamma   90.00
#
_symmetry.space_group_name_H-M   'P 1'
#
loop_
_entity.id
_entity.type
_entity.pdbx_description
1 polymer ?
#
loop_
_entity_poly.entity_id
_entity_poly.type
_entity_poly.pdbx_seq_one_letter_code
_entity_poly.pdbx_strand_id
1 'polypeptide(L)'
;MSLLGSYVKRVSNSSKDLQRYPIVFASETAHQKFQAYKTKMTQEFGIVRPQKTGPLDENVGSHVIYALQNVSTYCARDFEFNDKQKIYITGHGGAGKNTLQVDNQKFTMQDVAKALVDMGVPKTTTDIRLTSCYSADTKSITDIKASDLSQYSEKLIKTSTLLGIQINKETAKAPAEHLLDALNDFGYTSVTVTGYHGAGMYFDGKRFPENSLRSTVKPSDPNYNPEDTVRRRDVSEKFISEID
;
A
#
# COMPACT_ATOMS: atom_id res chain seq x y z
N MET A 1 3.33 -3.50 5.53
CA MET A 1 4.30 -2.58 4.88
C MET A 1 4.23 -1.26 5.65
N SER A 2 5.36 -0.71 6.13
CA SER A 2 5.33 0.52 6.97
C SER A 2 4.89 1.75 6.16
N LEU A 3 3.89 2.49 6.64
CA LEU A 3 3.40 3.73 6.03
C LEU A 3 4.54 4.75 5.83
N LEU A 4 5.34 4.97 6.87
CA LEU A 4 6.42 5.95 6.90
C LEU A 4 7.62 5.56 6.01
N GLY A 5 7.87 4.25 5.85
CA GLY A 5 8.88 3.77 4.89
C GLY A 5 8.63 4.27 3.46
N SER A 6 7.35 4.49 3.08
CA SER A 6 7.01 5.04 1.77
C SER A 6 7.46 6.50 1.59
N TYR A 7 7.67 7.24 2.67
CA TYR A 7 8.09 8.64 2.66
C TYR A 7 9.58 8.83 2.51
N VAL A 8 10.41 7.80 2.74
CA VAL A 8 11.88 7.89 2.65
C VAL A 8 12.31 8.55 1.34
N LYS A 9 11.88 7.99 0.20
CA LYS A 9 12.18 8.56 -1.13
C LYS A 9 11.71 10.00 -1.34
N ARG A 10 10.61 10.41 -0.66
CA ARG A 10 10.07 11.76 -0.75
C ARG A 10 10.92 12.72 0.04
N VAL A 11 11.35 12.33 1.24
CA VAL A 11 12.27 13.12 2.06
C VAL A 11 13.59 13.34 1.34
N SER A 12 14.13 12.30 0.69
CA SER A 12 15.40 12.34 -0.04
C SER A 12 15.36 13.16 -1.32
N ASN A 13 14.16 13.37 -1.87
CA ASN A 13 13.98 14.27 -2.99
C ASN A 13 13.57 15.65 -2.44
N SER A 14 14.55 16.55 -2.30
CA SER A 14 14.35 17.85 -1.67
C SER A 14 13.27 18.73 -2.34
N SER A 15 12.96 18.48 -3.62
CA SER A 15 11.89 19.15 -4.37
C SER A 15 10.48 18.69 -4.02
N LYS A 16 10.33 17.59 -3.27
CA LYS A 16 9.03 17.09 -2.83
C LYS A 16 8.62 17.78 -1.53
N ASP A 17 7.48 18.43 -1.61
CA ASP A 17 6.74 18.96 -0.47
C ASP A 17 5.92 17.84 0.19
N LEU A 18 6.23 17.53 1.45
CA LEU A 18 5.53 16.50 2.23
C LEU A 18 4.09 16.88 2.56
N GLN A 19 3.75 18.18 2.54
CA GLN A 19 2.39 18.66 2.78
C GLN A 19 1.41 18.16 1.72
N ARG A 20 1.89 17.86 0.51
CA ARG A 20 1.10 17.28 -0.58
C ARG A 20 0.81 15.78 -0.42
N TYR A 21 1.31 15.17 0.65
CA TYR A 21 1.14 13.76 0.96
C TYR A 21 0.70 13.62 2.41
N PRO A 22 -0.51 14.07 2.78
CA PRO A 22 -1.00 13.94 4.13
C PRO A 22 -1.33 12.47 4.45
N ILE A 23 -1.24 12.12 5.74
CA ILE A 23 -1.81 10.89 6.27
C ILE A 23 -3.18 11.22 6.86
N VAL A 24 -4.24 10.60 6.36
CA VAL A 24 -5.59 10.77 6.89
C VAL A 24 -5.99 9.51 7.65
N PHE A 25 -6.39 9.68 8.91
CA PHE A 25 -6.79 8.59 9.80
C PHE A 25 -8.31 8.50 9.86
N ALA A 26 -8.86 7.30 9.65
CA ALA A 26 -10.28 7.04 9.86
C ALA A 26 -10.70 7.12 11.34
N SER A 27 -9.75 6.86 12.26
CA SER A 27 -9.99 6.85 13.71
C SER A 27 -9.28 8.02 14.38
N GLU A 28 -10.03 8.81 15.16
CA GLU A 28 -9.47 9.86 16.01
C GLU A 28 -8.47 9.28 17.03
N THR A 29 -8.78 8.13 17.64
CA THR A 29 -7.86 7.47 18.57
C THR A 29 -6.54 7.09 17.88
N ALA A 30 -6.58 6.59 16.64
CA ALA A 30 -5.36 6.29 15.89
C ALA A 30 -4.57 7.56 15.55
N HIS A 31 -5.25 8.64 15.15
CA HIS A 31 -4.63 9.94 14.90
C HIS A 31 -3.95 10.49 16.16
N GLN A 32 -4.63 10.49 17.30
CA GLN A 32 -4.07 10.95 18.58
C GLN A 32 -2.85 10.13 19.02
N LYS A 33 -2.90 8.79 18.87
CA LYS A 33 -1.74 7.92 19.13
C LYS A 33 -0.55 8.26 18.25
N PHE A 34 -0.79 8.48 16.95
CA PHE A 34 0.25 8.89 16.02
C PHE A 34 0.85 10.26 16.40
N GLN A 35 0.01 11.23 16.77
CA GLN A 35 0.46 12.56 17.18
C GLN A 35 1.28 12.51 18.47
N ALA A 36 0.86 11.72 19.47
CA ALA A 36 1.64 11.53 20.69
C ALA A 36 3.03 10.92 20.39
N TYR A 37 3.09 9.92 19.50
CA TYR A 37 4.35 9.32 19.07
C TYR A 37 5.22 10.33 18.30
N LYS A 38 4.63 11.11 17.39
CA LYS A 38 5.31 12.19 16.66
C LYS A 38 5.91 13.23 17.61
N THR A 39 5.17 13.68 18.62
CA THR A 39 5.65 14.64 19.62
C THR A 39 6.83 14.08 20.40
N LYS A 40 6.72 12.83 20.89
CA LYS A 40 7.81 12.14 21.59
C LYS A 40 9.08 12.08 20.74
N MET A 41 8.96 11.64 19.48
CA MET A 41 10.09 11.53 18.56
C MET A 41 10.69 12.90 18.17
N THR A 42 9.91 13.98 18.24
CA THR A 42 10.42 15.35 18.01
C THR A 42 11.16 15.90 19.23
N GLN A 43 10.79 15.48 20.44
CA GLN A 43 11.50 15.84 21.66
C GLN A 43 12.81 15.06 21.82
N GLU A 44 12.81 13.77 21.46
CA GLU A 44 14.00 12.91 21.53
C GLU A 44 15.01 13.23 20.42
N PHE A 45 14.54 13.62 19.23
CA PHE A 45 15.38 13.89 18.07
C PHE A 45 15.06 15.28 17.51
N GLY A 46 16.05 16.16 17.40
CA GLY A 46 15.88 17.46 16.75
C GLY A 46 15.46 17.33 15.28
N ILE A 47 14.81 18.37 14.72
CA ILE A 47 14.35 18.37 13.33
C ILE A 47 15.50 18.79 12.42
N VAL A 48 16.25 17.82 11.89
CA VAL A 48 17.27 18.06 10.87
C VAL A 48 16.95 17.21 9.64
N ARG A 49 16.83 17.87 8.48
CA ARG A 49 16.62 17.13 7.21
C ARG A 49 17.87 16.30 6.92
N PRO A 50 17.77 14.97 6.85
CA PRO A 50 18.94 14.14 6.61
C PRO A 50 19.49 14.39 5.20
N GLN A 51 20.80 14.47 5.10
CA GLN A 51 21.48 14.46 3.81
C GLN A 51 21.43 13.05 3.21
N LYS A 52 21.51 12.96 1.89
CA LYS A 52 21.63 11.67 1.20
C LYS A 52 23.07 11.17 1.28
N THR A 53 23.49 10.71 2.45
CA THR A 53 24.85 10.21 2.69
C THR A 53 24.86 8.68 2.63
N GLY A 54 25.59 8.08 1.66
CA GLY A 54 25.93 6.65 1.66
C GLY A 54 24.79 5.61 1.62
N PRO A 55 25.12 4.30 1.59
CA PRO A 55 24.15 3.19 1.50
C PRO A 55 23.73 2.59 2.85
N LEU A 56 24.13 3.17 4.00
CA LEU A 56 23.94 2.54 5.32
C LEU A 56 22.51 2.71 5.87
N ASP A 57 22.02 1.69 6.59
CA ASP A 57 20.69 1.63 7.24
C ASP A 57 20.36 2.85 8.11
N GLU A 58 21.35 3.41 8.80
CA GLU A 58 21.20 4.61 9.64
C GLU A 58 20.67 5.82 8.84
N ASN A 59 21.02 5.90 7.55
CA ASN A 59 20.54 6.96 6.67
C ASN A 59 19.07 6.77 6.30
N VAL A 60 18.58 5.54 6.19
CA VAL A 60 17.15 5.28 5.96
C VAL A 60 16.34 5.61 7.21
N GLY A 61 16.85 5.24 8.39
CA GLY A 61 16.20 5.52 9.67
C GLY A 61 15.97 7.01 9.92
N SER A 62 16.98 7.86 9.69
CA SER A 62 16.85 9.32 9.85
C SER A 62 15.81 9.93 8.88
N HIS A 63 15.65 9.39 7.67
CA HIS A 63 14.61 9.82 6.73
C HIS A 63 13.20 9.41 7.19
N VAL A 64 13.06 8.24 7.83
CA VAL A 64 11.78 7.81 8.44
C VAL A 64 11.42 8.74 9.61
N ILE A 65 12.37 9.05 10.48
CA ILE A 65 12.17 9.97 11.62
C ILE A 65 11.80 11.36 11.09
N TYR A 66 12.54 11.90 10.12
CA TYR A 66 12.22 13.19 9.52
C TYR A 66 10.82 13.20 8.88
N ALA A 67 10.43 12.13 8.18
CA ALA A 67 9.09 11.99 7.64
C ALA A 67 8.02 12.00 8.75
N LEU A 68 8.22 11.24 9.82
CA LEU A 68 7.31 11.23 10.98
C LEU A 68 7.11 12.64 11.55
N GLN A 69 8.20 13.38 11.73
CA GLN A 69 8.19 14.73 12.30
C GLN A 69 7.55 15.78 11.36
N ASN A 70 7.62 15.60 10.05
CA ASN A 70 7.25 16.65 9.08
C ASN A 70 6.02 16.32 8.22
N VAL A 71 5.52 15.08 8.23
CA VAL A 71 4.29 14.73 7.51
C VAL A 71 3.07 15.36 8.19
N SER A 72 2.17 15.90 7.37
CA SER A 72 0.88 16.40 7.86
C SER A 72 -0.09 15.25 8.07
N THR A 73 -0.84 15.34 9.16
CA THR A 73 -1.77 14.31 9.58
C THR A 73 -3.12 14.92 9.92
N TYR A 74 -4.18 14.23 9.53
CA TYR A 74 -5.54 14.68 9.76
C TYR A 74 -6.39 13.52 10.26
N CYS A 75 -7.33 13.83 11.16
CA CYS A 75 -8.50 12.98 11.32
C CYS A 75 -9.40 13.18 10.09
N ALA A 76 -10.06 12.12 9.63
CA ALA A 76 -10.88 12.19 8.41
C ALA A 76 -11.97 13.27 8.46
N ARG A 77 -12.59 13.48 9.63
CA ARG A 77 -13.60 14.53 9.82
C ARG A 77 -13.09 15.96 9.58
N ASP A 78 -11.78 16.14 9.67
CA ASP A 78 -11.08 17.43 9.54
C ASP A 78 -10.32 17.52 8.20
N PHE A 79 -10.58 16.60 7.26
CA PHE A 79 -9.92 16.55 5.96
C PHE A 79 -10.94 16.59 4.81
N GLU A 80 -10.75 17.51 3.87
CA GLU A 80 -11.59 17.60 2.68
C GLU A 80 -10.99 16.75 1.54
N PHE A 81 -11.69 15.66 1.25
CA PHE A 81 -11.39 14.85 0.08
C PHE A 81 -11.91 15.50 -1.20
N ASN A 82 -11.17 15.36 -2.30
CA ASN A 82 -11.64 15.75 -3.62
C ASN A 82 -11.30 14.70 -4.69
N ASP A 83 -12.00 14.77 -5.81
CA ASP A 83 -11.94 13.81 -6.92
C ASP A 83 -10.58 13.75 -7.64
N LYS A 84 -9.80 14.83 -7.62
CA LYS A 84 -8.46 14.91 -8.24
C LYS A 84 -7.36 14.26 -7.40
N GLN A 85 -7.65 13.88 -6.15
CA GLN A 85 -6.68 13.26 -5.26
C GLN A 85 -6.39 11.81 -5.67
N LYS A 86 -5.13 11.41 -5.47
CA LYS A 86 -4.71 10.01 -5.56
C LYS A 86 -4.63 9.42 -4.17
N ILE A 87 -5.48 8.45 -3.87
CA ILE A 87 -5.59 7.87 -2.53
C ILE A 87 -4.69 6.64 -2.44
N TYR A 88 -3.78 6.63 -1.47
CA TYR A 88 -2.89 5.49 -1.22
C TYR A 88 -3.32 4.77 0.06
N ILE A 89 -3.72 3.51 -0.07
CA ILE A 89 -4.09 2.66 1.05
C ILE A 89 -2.90 1.75 1.38
N THR A 90 -2.54 1.67 2.66
CA THR A 90 -1.40 0.88 3.13
C THR A 90 -1.83 -0.08 4.23
N GLY A 91 -1.15 -1.22 4.30
CA GLY A 91 -1.34 -2.25 5.31
C GLY A 91 -0.58 -3.51 4.93
N HIS A 92 -0.73 -4.56 5.71
CA HIS A 92 -0.22 -5.89 5.44
C HIS A 92 -1.24 -6.66 4.60
N GLY A 93 -0.80 -7.13 3.43
CA GLY A 93 -1.62 -7.93 2.51
C GLY A 93 -0.85 -9.15 2.03
N GLY A 94 -1.46 -9.88 1.10
CA GLY A 94 -0.83 -11.01 0.42
C GLY A 94 -1.66 -11.43 -0.79
N ALA A 95 -1.06 -12.23 -1.66
CA ALA A 95 -1.70 -12.68 -2.89
C ALA A 95 -3.03 -13.38 -2.59
N GLY A 96 -4.06 -13.08 -3.39
CA GLY A 96 -5.38 -13.70 -3.29
C GLY A 96 -6.18 -13.36 -2.03
N LYS A 97 -5.72 -12.43 -1.17
CA LYS A 97 -6.39 -12.12 0.09
C LYS A 97 -7.40 -10.98 -0.06
N ASN A 98 -8.64 -11.23 0.35
CA ASN A 98 -9.67 -10.20 0.53
C ASN A 98 -9.50 -9.41 1.86
N THR A 99 -8.29 -9.31 2.41
CA THR A 99 -8.09 -8.69 3.72
C THR A 99 -6.80 -7.88 3.79
N LEU A 100 -6.86 -6.78 4.52
CA LEU A 100 -5.75 -5.92 4.86
C LEU A 100 -5.58 -5.88 6.38
N GLN A 101 -4.36 -6.03 6.88
CA GLN A 101 -4.06 -5.96 8.30
C GLN A 101 -3.27 -4.69 8.64
N VAL A 102 -3.69 -4.00 9.69
CA VAL A 102 -3.00 -2.85 10.29
C VAL A 102 -2.86 -3.14 11.77
N ASP A 103 -1.62 -3.17 12.27
CA ASP A 103 -1.29 -3.67 13.61
C ASP A 103 -1.94 -5.05 13.87
N ASN A 104 -2.73 -5.17 14.93
CA ASN A 104 -3.46 -6.39 15.30
C ASN A 104 -4.88 -6.44 14.73
N GLN A 105 -5.27 -5.46 13.91
CA GLN A 105 -6.61 -5.36 13.32
C GLN A 105 -6.60 -5.87 11.88
N LYS A 106 -7.60 -6.66 11.53
CA LYS A 106 -7.80 -7.23 10.20
C LYS A 106 -9.09 -6.67 9.63
N PHE A 107 -9.00 -6.10 8.44
CA PHE A 107 -10.10 -5.51 7.69
C PHE A 107 -10.31 -6.33 6.41
N THR A 108 -11.54 -6.60 6.05
CA THR A 108 -11.88 -7.05 4.70
C THR A 108 -11.77 -5.89 3.71
N MET A 109 -11.73 -6.14 2.40
CA MET A 109 -11.78 -5.03 1.44
C MET A 109 -13.13 -4.30 1.47
N GLN A 110 -14.21 -4.97 1.90
CA GLN A 110 -15.48 -4.32 2.21
C GLN A 110 -15.35 -3.31 3.34
N ASP A 111 -14.67 -3.68 4.44
CA ASP A 111 -14.42 -2.77 5.56
C ASP A 111 -13.57 -1.56 5.13
N VAL A 112 -12.58 -1.79 4.25
CA VAL A 112 -11.74 -0.71 3.70
C VAL A 112 -12.58 0.23 2.82
N ALA A 113 -13.41 -0.30 1.92
CA ALA A 113 -14.28 0.51 1.07
C ALA A 113 -15.29 1.30 1.91
N LYS A 114 -15.89 0.66 2.91
CA LYS A 114 -16.77 1.33 3.88
C LYS A 114 -16.06 2.45 4.61
N ALA A 115 -14.82 2.24 5.06
CA ALA A 115 -14.05 3.28 5.72
C ALA A 115 -13.82 4.50 4.80
N LEU A 116 -13.56 4.30 3.50
CA LEU A 116 -13.43 5.42 2.55
C LEU A 116 -14.74 6.21 2.42
N VAL A 117 -15.88 5.52 2.36
CA VAL A 117 -17.21 6.15 2.35
C VAL A 117 -17.44 6.96 3.62
N ASP A 118 -17.22 6.35 4.78
CA ASP A 118 -17.43 6.98 6.09
C ASP A 118 -16.48 8.17 6.31
N MET A 119 -15.30 8.15 5.69
CA MET A 119 -14.35 9.27 5.68
C MET A 119 -14.73 10.40 4.72
N GLY A 120 -15.78 10.24 3.90
CA GLY A 120 -16.24 11.25 2.95
C GLY A 120 -15.46 11.29 1.64
N VAL A 121 -14.81 10.20 1.24
CA VAL A 121 -14.15 10.12 -0.08
C VAL A 121 -15.21 10.20 -1.19
N PRO A 122 -15.14 11.18 -2.11
CA PRO A 122 -16.15 11.33 -3.16
C PRO A 122 -16.28 10.10 -4.05
N LYS A 123 -17.51 9.75 -4.43
CA LYS A 123 -17.77 8.66 -5.38
C LYS A 123 -17.17 8.90 -6.77
N THR A 124 -16.85 10.16 -7.07
CA THR A 124 -16.17 10.60 -8.29
C THR A 124 -14.65 10.43 -8.25
N THR A 125 -14.07 9.95 -7.14
CA THR A 125 -12.63 9.65 -7.07
C THR A 125 -12.24 8.58 -8.10
N THR A 126 -11.23 8.88 -8.91
CA THR A 126 -10.83 8.02 -10.04
C THR A 126 -9.57 7.19 -9.79
N ASP A 127 -8.71 7.54 -8.82
CA ASP A 127 -7.39 6.89 -8.63
C ASP A 127 -7.19 6.48 -7.15
N ILE A 128 -7.44 5.20 -6.87
CA ILE A 128 -7.17 4.56 -5.58
C ILE A 128 -6.06 3.53 -5.76
N ARG A 129 -5.09 3.49 -4.84
CA ARG A 129 -3.90 2.63 -4.95
C ARG A 129 -3.72 1.80 -3.70
N LEU A 130 -3.87 0.48 -3.84
CA LEU A 130 -3.63 -0.46 -2.76
C LEU A 130 -2.15 -0.86 -2.75
N THR A 131 -1.40 -0.35 -1.77
CA THR A 131 0.07 -0.47 -1.75
C THR A 131 0.61 -1.67 -0.99
N SER A 132 -0.26 -2.51 -0.40
CA SER A 132 0.13 -3.71 0.34
C SER A 132 0.95 -4.70 -0.51
N CYS A 133 1.58 -5.67 0.15
CA CYS A 133 2.32 -6.72 -0.55
C CYS A 133 1.37 -7.55 -1.43
N TYR A 134 1.79 -7.83 -2.65
CA TYR A 134 1.10 -8.69 -3.62
C TYR A 134 -0.33 -8.23 -3.92
N SER A 135 -0.57 -6.90 -3.93
CA SER A 135 -1.93 -6.37 -4.06
C SER A 135 -2.52 -6.52 -5.47
N ALA A 136 -1.69 -6.75 -6.48
CA ALA A 136 -2.13 -7.13 -7.82
C ALA A 136 -2.22 -8.64 -8.04
N ASP A 137 -1.78 -9.46 -7.09
CA ASP A 137 -1.57 -10.88 -7.33
C ASP A 137 -2.72 -11.72 -6.77
N THR A 138 -3.32 -12.56 -7.60
CA THR A 138 -4.24 -13.64 -7.19
C THR A 138 -3.47 -14.84 -6.62
N LYS A 139 -2.24 -15.06 -7.10
CA LYS A 139 -1.35 -16.18 -6.73
C LYS A 139 0.08 -15.69 -6.52
N SER A 140 0.91 -16.47 -5.81
CA SER A 140 2.30 -16.10 -5.57
C SER A 140 3.06 -15.87 -6.89
N ILE A 141 3.80 -14.77 -6.95
CA ILE A 141 4.68 -14.43 -8.06
C ILE A 141 6.05 -15.09 -7.89
N THR A 142 6.55 -15.73 -8.95
CA THR A 142 7.86 -16.41 -8.93
C THR A 142 8.95 -15.64 -9.67
N ASP A 143 8.58 -14.79 -10.62
CA ASP A 143 9.49 -13.89 -11.33
C ASP A 143 8.84 -12.51 -11.49
N ILE A 144 9.43 -11.51 -10.84
CA ILE A 144 8.93 -10.12 -10.88
C ILE A 144 9.46 -9.30 -12.06
N LYS A 145 10.41 -9.86 -12.81
CA LYS A 145 10.98 -9.25 -14.02
C LYS A 145 10.42 -9.88 -15.29
N ALA A 146 9.48 -10.83 -15.16
CA ALA A 146 8.82 -11.43 -16.31
C ALA A 146 8.18 -10.36 -17.18
N SER A 147 8.23 -10.56 -18.50
CA SER A 147 7.69 -9.62 -19.49
C SER A 147 6.17 -9.47 -19.39
N ASP A 148 5.49 -10.48 -18.86
CA ASP A 148 4.05 -10.47 -18.62
C ASP A 148 3.75 -10.91 -17.19
N LEU A 149 3.33 -9.94 -16.38
CA LEU A 149 2.90 -10.12 -15.00
C LEU A 149 1.39 -10.27 -14.86
N SER A 150 0.61 -9.97 -15.90
CA SER A 150 -0.86 -9.96 -15.84
C SER A 150 -1.45 -11.34 -15.54
N GLN A 151 -0.75 -12.40 -15.95
CA GLN A 151 -1.07 -13.80 -15.60
C GLN A 151 -1.14 -14.07 -14.07
N TYR A 152 -0.51 -13.22 -13.24
CA TYR A 152 -0.59 -13.31 -11.79
C TYR A 152 -1.82 -12.63 -11.21
N SER A 153 -2.43 -11.72 -11.97
CA SER A 153 -3.65 -11.00 -11.63
C SER A 153 -4.92 -11.70 -12.08
N GLU A 154 -4.81 -12.66 -13.01
CA GLU A 154 -5.95 -13.44 -13.48
C GLU A 154 -6.73 -14.10 -12.34
N LYS A 155 -8.06 -14.13 -12.49
CA LYS A 155 -8.97 -14.83 -11.59
C LYS A 155 -8.68 -16.31 -11.60
N LEU A 156 -8.68 -16.93 -10.42
CA LEU A 156 -8.49 -18.37 -10.30
C LEU A 156 -9.74 -19.00 -9.66
N ILE A 157 -10.37 -19.93 -10.36
CA ILE A 157 -11.44 -20.74 -9.80
C ILE A 157 -10.82 -21.83 -8.92
N LYS A 158 -11.10 -21.78 -7.63
CA LYS A 158 -10.74 -22.81 -6.65
C LYS A 158 -11.95 -23.70 -6.40
N THR A 159 -11.83 -24.96 -6.79
CA THR A 159 -12.85 -25.97 -6.53
C THR A 159 -12.36 -26.86 -5.40
N SER A 160 -13.17 -27.02 -4.36
CA SER A 160 -12.92 -28.01 -3.30
C SER A 160 -13.87 -29.19 -3.47
N THR A 161 -13.33 -30.39 -3.39
CA THR A 161 -14.08 -31.65 -3.47
C THR A 161 -13.95 -32.45 -2.20
N LEU A 162 -15.05 -33.03 -1.71
CA LEU A 162 -15.06 -34.02 -0.64
C LEU A 162 -15.61 -35.32 -1.21
N LEU A 163 -14.83 -36.41 -1.13
CA LEU A 163 -15.20 -37.73 -1.69
C LEU A 163 -15.60 -37.68 -3.18
N GLY A 164 -14.91 -36.84 -3.97
CA GLY A 164 -15.20 -36.66 -5.41
C GLY A 164 -16.40 -35.75 -5.71
N ILE A 165 -17.11 -35.26 -4.69
CA ILE A 165 -18.23 -34.32 -4.84
C ILE A 165 -17.72 -32.89 -4.65
N GLN A 166 -18.00 -32.01 -5.60
CA GLN A 166 -17.71 -30.58 -5.45
C GLN A 166 -18.55 -29.99 -4.30
N ILE A 167 -17.87 -29.49 -3.28
CA ILE A 167 -18.48 -28.88 -2.09
C ILE A 167 -18.37 -27.36 -2.07
N ASN A 168 -17.40 -26.79 -2.82
CA ASN A 168 -17.22 -25.34 -2.90
C ASN A 168 -16.59 -24.96 -4.25
N LYS A 169 -16.97 -23.79 -4.76
CA LYS A 169 -16.35 -23.12 -5.90
C LYS A 169 -16.16 -21.65 -5.52
N GLU A 170 -14.92 -21.25 -5.28
CA GLU A 170 -14.54 -19.89 -4.94
C GLU A 170 -13.77 -19.26 -6.11
N THR A 171 -14.04 -18.00 -6.43
CA THR A 171 -13.21 -17.24 -7.37
C THR A 171 -12.20 -16.43 -6.57
N ALA A 172 -10.94 -16.85 -6.59
CA ALA A 172 -9.85 -16.05 -6.04
C ALA A 172 -9.55 -14.88 -6.97
N LYS A 173 -9.40 -13.70 -6.38
CA LYS A 173 -9.09 -12.45 -7.08
C LYS A 173 -7.88 -11.77 -6.45
N ALA A 174 -7.29 -10.84 -7.17
CA ALA A 174 -6.27 -9.97 -6.60
C ALA A 174 -6.86 -9.12 -5.46
N PRO A 175 -6.10 -8.78 -4.41
CA PRO A 175 -6.58 -7.89 -3.34
C PRO A 175 -7.10 -6.53 -3.84
N ALA A 176 -6.48 -5.96 -4.89
CA ALA A 176 -6.94 -4.73 -5.52
C ALA A 176 -8.27 -4.91 -6.26
N GLU A 177 -8.51 -6.08 -6.85
CA GLU A 177 -9.79 -6.39 -7.49
C GLU A 177 -10.91 -6.58 -6.45
N HIS A 178 -10.63 -7.26 -5.34
CA HIS A 178 -11.58 -7.32 -4.22
C HIS A 178 -11.97 -5.93 -3.70
N LEU A 179 -11.02 -4.99 -3.66
CA LEU A 179 -11.31 -3.60 -3.29
C LEU A 179 -12.13 -2.89 -4.36
N LEU A 180 -11.88 -3.13 -5.64
CA LEU A 180 -12.70 -2.60 -6.72
C LEU A 180 -14.15 -3.08 -6.60
N ASP A 181 -14.38 -4.38 -6.42
CA ASP A 181 -15.73 -4.94 -6.23
C ASP A 181 -16.44 -4.25 -5.05
N ALA A 182 -15.75 -4.14 -3.91
CA ALA A 182 -16.32 -3.52 -2.71
C ALA A 182 -16.64 -2.03 -2.93
N LEU A 183 -15.81 -1.29 -3.66
CA LEU A 183 -16.06 0.10 -4.03
C LEU A 183 -17.26 0.21 -4.98
N ASN A 184 -17.38 -0.70 -5.95
CA ASN A 184 -18.53 -0.76 -6.84
C ASN A 184 -19.84 -0.96 -6.04
N ASP A 185 -19.83 -1.83 -5.02
CA ASP A 185 -20.99 -2.05 -4.13
C ASP A 185 -21.41 -0.79 -3.37
N PHE A 186 -20.47 0.15 -3.14
CA PHE A 186 -20.76 1.46 -2.54
C PHE A 186 -21.05 2.57 -3.57
N GLY A 187 -21.07 2.23 -4.87
CA GLY A 187 -21.43 3.12 -5.98
C GLY A 187 -20.29 3.96 -6.53
N TYR A 188 -19.03 3.51 -6.39
CA TYR A 188 -17.90 4.12 -7.11
C TYR A 188 -17.79 3.50 -8.51
N THR A 189 -18.40 4.12 -9.52
CA THR A 189 -18.47 3.56 -10.88
C THR A 189 -17.34 4.01 -11.81
N SER A 190 -16.61 5.08 -11.47
CA SER A 190 -15.51 5.60 -12.31
C SER A 190 -14.12 5.38 -11.70
N VAL A 191 -14.02 4.51 -10.69
CA VAL A 191 -12.77 4.28 -9.95
C VAL A 191 -11.86 3.29 -10.67
N THR A 192 -10.57 3.62 -10.72
CA THR A 192 -9.49 2.67 -11.00
C THR A 192 -8.79 2.34 -9.69
N VAL A 193 -8.72 1.05 -9.36
CA VAL A 193 -7.91 0.54 -8.26
C VAL A 193 -6.60 0.00 -8.81
N THR A 194 -5.48 0.63 -8.43
CA THR A 194 -4.14 0.16 -8.80
C THR A 194 -3.56 -0.75 -7.72
N GLY A 195 -3.29 -2.00 -8.08
CA GLY A 195 -2.49 -2.95 -7.31
C GLY A 195 -1.03 -2.95 -7.76
N TYR A 196 -0.18 -3.72 -7.07
CA TYR A 196 1.20 -3.93 -7.47
C TYR A 196 1.63 -5.37 -7.21
N HIS A 197 2.36 -5.94 -8.16
CA HIS A 197 2.92 -7.27 -8.03
C HIS A 197 4.03 -7.31 -6.97
N GLY A 198 4.11 -8.42 -6.25
CA GLY A 198 5.21 -8.72 -5.34
C GLY A 198 5.17 -8.04 -3.97
N ALA A 199 6.11 -8.45 -3.11
CA ALA A 199 6.31 -7.89 -1.79
C ALA A 199 6.77 -6.43 -1.86
N GLY A 200 6.18 -5.56 -1.03
CA GLY A 200 6.58 -4.16 -0.91
C GLY A 200 7.88 -4.00 -0.14
N MET A 201 8.81 -3.22 -0.70
CA MET A 201 10.13 -2.96 -0.12
C MET A 201 10.49 -1.47 -0.16
N TYR A 202 11.28 -1.06 0.84
CA TYR A 202 11.75 0.32 0.98
C TYR A 202 13.26 0.44 1.06
N PHE A 203 14.00 -0.66 1.14
CA PHE A 203 15.44 -0.66 1.11
C PHE A 203 15.88 -2.04 0.62
N ASP A 204 16.85 -2.07 -0.28
CA ASP A 204 17.33 -3.31 -0.89
C ASP A 204 18.59 -3.85 -0.21
N GLY A 205 19.20 -3.10 0.72
CA GLY A 205 20.47 -3.47 1.37
C GLY A 205 21.72 -2.98 0.63
N LYS A 206 21.59 -2.42 -0.57
CA LYS A 206 22.72 -2.02 -1.43
C LYS A 206 22.71 -0.54 -1.82
N ARG A 207 21.53 0.05 -2.00
CA ARG A 207 21.36 1.41 -2.52
C ARG A 207 20.34 2.18 -1.70
N PHE A 208 20.58 3.48 -1.58
CA PHE A 208 19.62 4.39 -0.99
C PHE A 208 18.28 4.31 -1.75
N PRO A 209 17.12 4.20 -1.08
CA PRO A 209 15.86 3.91 -1.74
C PRO A 209 15.24 5.14 -2.40
N GLU A 210 15.71 5.43 -3.61
CA GLU A 210 15.16 6.49 -4.47
C GLU A 210 13.75 6.18 -4.97
N ASN A 211 13.36 4.90 -4.95
CA ASN A 211 12.08 4.41 -5.41
C ASN A 211 11.46 3.49 -4.37
N SER A 212 10.12 3.37 -4.41
CA SER A 212 9.46 2.26 -3.74
C SER A 212 9.72 1.01 -4.57
N LEU A 213 10.16 -0.07 -3.94
CA LEU A 213 10.61 -1.27 -4.62
C LEU A 213 9.62 -2.43 -4.42
N ARG A 214 9.72 -3.42 -5.31
CA ARG A 214 9.02 -4.69 -5.24
C ARG A 214 9.98 -5.85 -5.49
N SER A 215 9.65 -7.01 -4.95
CA SER A 215 10.38 -8.27 -5.12
C SER A 215 9.43 -9.46 -5.03
N THR A 216 9.89 -10.64 -5.41
CA THR A 216 9.12 -11.90 -5.26
C THR A 216 8.99 -12.32 -3.79
N VAL A 217 10.01 -12.05 -2.96
CA VAL A 217 10.07 -12.37 -1.52
C VAL A 217 10.48 -11.18 -0.67
N LYS A 218 10.11 -11.17 0.61
CA LYS A 218 10.48 -10.09 1.55
C LYS A 218 11.99 -10.12 1.86
N PRO A 219 12.62 -9.01 2.26
CA PRO A 219 14.04 -9.00 2.63
C PRO A 219 14.42 -9.90 3.82
N SER A 220 13.45 -10.34 4.63
CA SER A 220 13.66 -11.31 5.71
C SER A 220 13.71 -12.76 5.23
N ASP A 221 13.44 -13.02 3.95
CA ASP A 221 13.45 -14.36 3.37
C ASP A 221 14.88 -14.80 3.04
N PRO A 222 15.30 -16.04 3.36
CA PRO A 222 16.65 -16.54 3.04
C PRO A 222 16.98 -16.51 1.54
N ASN A 223 15.98 -16.56 0.66
CA ASN A 223 16.16 -16.53 -0.79
C ASN A 223 16.11 -15.10 -1.37
N TYR A 224 16.08 -14.07 -0.52
CA TYR A 224 16.04 -12.70 -0.98
C TYR A 224 17.36 -12.28 -1.66
N ASN A 225 17.23 -11.72 -2.86
CA ASN A 225 18.33 -11.12 -3.61
C ASN A 225 17.99 -9.66 -3.97
N PRO A 226 18.79 -8.67 -3.53
CA PRO A 226 18.61 -7.26 -3.86
C PRO A 226 18.57 -6.96 -5.36
N GLU A 227 19.30 -7.72 -6.18
CA GLU A 227 19.31 -7.53 -7.63
C GLU A 227 17.99 -7.90 -8.29
N ASP A 228 17.12 -8.65 -7.58
CA ASP A 228 15.79 -9.06 -8.04
C ASP A 228 14.68 -8.10 -7.63
N THR A 229 15.06 -6.90 -7.21
CA THR A 229 14.13 -5.82 -6.94
C THR A 229 13.82 -5.01 -8.19
N VAL A 230 12.59 -4.54 -8.30
CA VAL A 230 12.10 -3.66 -9.38
C VAL A 230 11.39 -2.45 -8.80
N ARG A 231 11.24 -1.36 -9.58
CA ARG A 231 10.48 -0.21 -9.09
C ARG A 231 9.00 -0.59 -9.04
N ARG A 232 8.34 -0.26 -7.93
CA ARG A 232 6.90 -0.50 -7.73
C ARG A 232 6.04 0.00 -8.89
N ARG A 233 6.37 1.15 -9.46
CA ARG A 233 5.57 1.75 -10.54
C ARG A 233 5.67 0.96 -11.85
N ASP A 234 6.72 0.17 -12.03
CA ASP A 234 7.00 -0.58 -13.26
C ASP A 234 6.28 -1.95 -13.23
N VAL A 235 5.70 -2.32 -12.08
CA VAL A 235 4.95 -3.58 -11.85
C VAL A 235 3.57 -3.32 -11.24
N SER A 236 2.92 -2.24 -11.67
CA SER A 236 1.56 -1.92 -11.27
C SER A 236 0.53 -2.55 -12.19
N GLU A 237 -0.55 -3.06 -11.62
CA GLU A 237 -1.72 -3.55 -12.36
C GLU A 237 -2.93 -2.66 -12.07
N LYS A 238 -3.76 -2.41 -13.08
CA LYS A 238 -4.94 -1.54 -12.95
C LYS A 238 -6.22 -2.38 -13.09
N PHE A 239 -7.06 -2.28 -12.07
CA PHE A 239 -8.41 -2.84 -12.08
C PHE A 239 -9.38 -1.67 -12.25
N ILE A 240 -10.25 -1.72 -13.25
CA ILE A 240 -11.13 -0.62 -13.65
C ILE A 240 -12.57 -1.08 -13.45
N SER A 241 -13.43 -0.21 -12.91
CA SER A 241 -14.86 -0.48 -12.84
C SER A 241 -15.45 -0.62 -14.24
N GLU A 242 -16.22 -1.68 -14.48
CA GLU A 242 -16.93 -1.94 -15.74
C GLU A 242 -18.42 -1.60 -15.64
N ILE A 243 -18.82 -0.81 -14.64
CA ILE A 243 -20.21 -0.43 -14.41
C ILE A 243 -20.47 0.90 -15.11
N ASP A 244 -21.27 0.84 -16.19
CA ASP A 244 -21.79 2.00 -16.93
C ASP A 244 -22.88 2.77 -16.14
#